data_AF-A0A1B9PE13-F1
#
_entry.id   AF-A0A1B9PE13-F1
#
_cell.length_a   1.000
_cell.length_b   1.000
_cell.length_c   1.000
_cell.angle_alpha   90.00
_cell.angle_beta   90.00
_cell.angle_gamma   90.00
#
_symmetry.space_group_name_H-M   'P 1'
#
loop_
_entity.id
_entity.type
_entity.pdbx_description
1 polymer ?
#
loop_
_entity_poly.entity_id
_entity_poly.type
_entity_poly.pdbx_seq_one_letter_code
_entity_poly.pdbx_strand_id
1 'polypeptide(L)'
;MKQKKNVLLIASLMSALVLTGCASNDELIAQQKNQTDQINTLESKVSTLEAELQKQKDIDGEIYQVIRNLDAVQGELAAQAQQDADNAGMYYTIKQDDTLYSIAKEQGISLDDLLKLNPQIENPKRLLIGDVLNIK
;
A
#
# COMPACT_ATOMS: atom_id res chain seq x y z
N MET A 1 18.38 18.98 -78.34
CA MET A 1 19.13 17.98 -77.54
C MET A 1 18.55 17.67 -76.15
N LYS A 2 17.78 18.58 -75.51
CA LYS A 2 17.20 18.34 -74.17
C LYS A 2 16.11 17.25 -74.12
N GLN A 3 15.21 17.19 -75.10
CA GLN A 3 14.12 16.20 -75.14
C GLN A 3 14.63 14.75 -75.29
N LYS A 4 15.66 14.51 -76.12
CA LYS A 4 16.25 13.17 -76.31
C LYS A 4 16.97 12.65 -75.06
N LYS A 5 17.51 13.54 -74.20
CA LYS A 5 18.16 13.16 -72.93
C LYS A 5 17.15 12.72 -71.87
N ASN A 6 15.99 13.37 -71.80
CA ASN A 6 14.95 13.02 -70.84
C ASN A 6 14.29 11.66 -71.16
N VAL A 7 14.06 11.36 -72.45
CA VAL A 7 13.53 10.06 -72.88
C VAL A 7 14.51 8.91 -72.58
N LEU A 8 15.81 9.14 -72.78
CA LEU A 8 16.86 8.14 -72.51
C LEU A 8 17.01 7.86 -71.00
N LEU A 9 16.83 8.88 -70.16
CA LEU A 9 16.96 8.78 -68.70
C LEU A 9 15.76 8.04 -68.08
N ILE A 10 14.55 8.25 -68.61
CA ILE A 10 13.34 7.51 -68.21
C ILE A 10 13.42 6.04 -68.68
N ALA A 11 13.91 5.80 -69.90
CA ALA A 11 14.12 4.44 -70.40
C ALA A 11 15.18 3.67 -69.59
N SER A 12 16.24 4.34 -69.13
CA SER A 12 17.27 3.78 -68.24
C SER A 12 16.74 3.47 -66.84
N LEU A 13 15.84 4.30 -66.29
CA LEU A 13 15.19 4.02 -65.01
C LEU A 13 14.20 2.86 -65.13
N MET A 14 13.40 2.82 -66.19
CA MET A 14 12.46 1.72 -66.44
C MET A 14 13.19 0.39 -66.67
N SER A 15 14.33 0.40 -67.35
CA SER A 15 15.17 -0.80 -67.50
C SER A 15 15.88 -1.19 -66.21
N ALA A 16 16.29 -0.23 -65.36
CA ALA A 16 16.81 -0.52 -64.03
C ALA A 16 15.75 -1.12 -63.09
N LEU A 17 14.49 -0.67 -63.15
CA LEU A 17 13.39 -1.30 -62.43
C LEU A 17 13.10 -2.73 -62.92
N VAL A 18 13.29 -3.00 -64.21
CA VAL A 18 13.14 -4.34 -64.82
C VAL A 18 14.33 -5.25 -64.46
N LEU A 19 15.53 -4.72 -64.25
CA LEU A 19 16.75 -5.48 -63.91
C LEU A 19 16.92 -5.78 -62.41
N THR A 20 16.08 -5.23 -61.53
CA THR A 20 15.95 -5.66 -60.12
C THR A 20 14.79 -6.64 -59.88
N GLY A 21 14.21 -7.21 -60.93
CA GLY A 21 13.12 -8.18 -60.87
C GLY A 21 13.53 -9.57 -60.35
N CYS A 22 13.99 -9.67 -59.10
CA CYS A 22 14.20 -10.96 -58.41
C CYS A 22 13.20 -11.25 -57.29
N ALA A 23 12.31 -10.31 -56.93
CA ALA A 23 11.14 -10.62 -56.11
C ALA A 23 9.92 -10.72 -57.04
N SER A 24 9.27 -11.88 -57.08
CA SER A 24 7.98 -12.01 -57.76
C SER A 24 6.92 -11.22 -56.99
N ASN A 25 5.87 -10.75 -57.65
CA ASN A 25 4.76 -10.06 -56.97
C ASN A 25 4.15 -10.93 -55.85
N ASP A 26 4.22 -12.26 -55.97
CA ASP A 26 3.77 -13.22 -54.96
C ASP A 26 4.63 -13.18 -53.69
N GLU A 27 5.95 -12.98 -53.81
CA GLU A 27 6.86 -12.83 -52.67
C GLU A 27 6.59 -11.52 -51.92
N LEU A 28 6.32 -10.43 -52.65
CA LEU A 28 5.92 -9.15 -52.05
C LEU A 28 4.58 -9.26 -51.30
N ILE A 29 3.60 -9.96 -51.87
CA ILE A 29 2.30 -10.21 -51.21
C ILE A 29 2.48 -11.06 -49.96
N ALA A 30 3.32 -12.11 -50.02
CA ALA A 30 3.62 -12.95 -48.87
C ALA A 30 4.34 -12.17 -47.75
N GLN A 31 5.28 -11.30 -48.10
CA GLN A 31 5.96 -10.42 -47.15
C GLN A 31 4.99 -9.42 -46.51
N GLN A 32 4.12 -8.79 -47.30
CA GLN A 32 3.09 -7.88 -46.78
C GLN A 32 2.11 -8.59 -45.86
N LYS A 33 1.68 -9.81 -46.20
CA LYS A 33 0.84 -10.63 -45.34
C LYS A 33 1.53 -10.95 -44.01
N ASN A 34 2.82 -11.34 -44.05
CA ASN A 34 3.60 -11.60 -42.84
C ASN A 34 3.69 -10.36 -41.95
N GLN A 35 3.96 -9.19 -42.53
CA GLN A 35 3.97 -7.92 -41.80
C GLN A 35 2.60 -7.62 -41.16
N THR A 36 1.49 -7.83 -41.87
CA THR A 36 0.14 -7.66 -41.31
C THR A 36 -0.13 -8.63 -40.15
N ASP A 37 0.27 -9.90 -40.28
CA ASP A 37 0.11 -10.89 -39.20
C ASP A 37 0.95 -10.51 -37.96
N GLN A 38 2.15 -9.98 -38.16
CA GLN A 38 3.00 -9.44 -37.09
C GLN A 38 2.36 -8.20 -36.43
N ILE A 39 1.79 -7.27 -37.21
CA ILE A 39 1.10 -6.09 -36.70
C ILE A 39 -0.09 -6.50 -35.81
N ASN A 40 -0.95 -7.41 -36.29
CA ASN A 40 -2.09 -7.90 -35.51
C ASN A 40 -1.64 -8.56 -34.19
N THR A 41 -0.52 -9.30 -34.22
CA THR A 41 0.07 -9.91 -33.02
C THR A 41 0.57 -8.85 -32.04
N LEU A 42 1.21 -7.78 -32.54
CA LEU A 42 1.68 -6.68 -31.70
C LEU A 42 0.51 -5.92 -31.09
N GLU A 43 -0.55 -5.65 -31.85
CA GLU A 43 -1.76 -5.01 -31.34
C GLU A 43 -2.41 -5.81 -30.21
N SER A 44 -2.50 -7.14 -30.35
CA SER A 44 -3.01 -8.03 -29.29
C SER A 44 -2.14 -7.98 -28.03
N LYS A 45 -0.81 -7.90 -28.17
CA LYS A 45 0.11 -7.77 -27.02
C LYS A 45 -0.03 -6.41 -26.35
N VAL A 46 -0.15 -5.33 -27.11
CA VAL A 46 -0.37 -3.98 -26.58
C VAL A 46 -1.65 -3.92 -25.77
N SER A 47 -2.75 -4.45 -26.30
CA SER A 47 -4.03 -4.49 -25.58
C SER A 47 -3.93 -5.29 -24.27
N THR A 48 -3.18 -6.38 -24.27
CA THR A 48 -2.94 -7.18 -23.05
C THR A 48 -2.12 -6.40 -22.02
N LEU A 49 -1.03 -5.74 -22.46
CA LEU A 49 -0.18 -4.93 -21.59
C LEU A 49 -0.91 -3.73 -21.02
N GLU A 50 -1.80 -3.10 -21.78
CA GLU A 50 -2.65 -2.02 -21.30
C GLU A 50 -3.61 -2.49 -20.20
N ALA A 51 -4.19 -3.69 -20.35
CA ALA A 51 -5.03 -4.29 -19.33
C ALA A 51 -4.24 -4.63 -18.04
N GLU A 52 -3.03 -5.17 -18.18
CA GLU A 52 -2.14 -5.45 -17.03
C GLU A 52 -1.70 -4.16 -16.32
N LEU A 53 -1.35 -3.12 -17.08
CA LEU A 53 -0.99 -1.82 -16.54
C LEU A 53 -2.16 -1.17 -15.78
N GLN A 54 -3.39 -1.30 -16.30
CA GLN A 54 -4.57 -0.80 -15.60
C GLN A 54 -4.78 -1.53 -14.28
N LYS A 55 -4.69 -2.86 -14.28
CA LYS A 55 -4.76 -3.67 -13.06
C LYS A 55 -3.70 -3.25 -12.04
N GLN A 56 -2.49 -2.94 -12.50
CA GLN A 56 -1.42 -2.46 -11.60
C GLN A 56 -1.76 -1.10 -10.96
N LYS A 57 -2.35 -0.17 -11.73
CA LYS A 57 -2.80 1.12 -11.19
C LYS A 57 -3.91 0.98 -10.16
N ASP A 58 -4.82 0.03 -10.36
CA ASP A 58 -5.89 -0.25 -9.40
C ASP A 58 -5.31 -0.78 -8.08
N ILE A 59 -4.33 -1.69 -8.17
CA ILE A 59 -3.59 -2.21 -7.00
C ILE A 59 -2.85 -1.09 -6.28
N ASP A 60 -2.20 -0.18 -6.99
CA ASP A 60 -1.53 0.97 -6.36
C ASP A 60 -2.53 1.80 -5.55
N GLY A 61 -3.72 2.03 -6.09
CA GLY A 61 -4.83 2.69 -5.39
C GLY A 61 -5.24 1.98 -4.10
N GLU A 62 -5.37 0.66 -4.13
CA GLU A 62 -5.66 -0.16 -2.94
C GLU A 62 -4.54 -0.07 -1.90
N ILE A 63 -3.27 -0.13 -2.33
CA ILE A 63 -2.10 0.01 -1.45
C ILE A 63 -2.13 1.36 -0.72
N TYR A 64 -2.46 2.45 -1.42
CA TYR A 64 -2.58 3.78 -0.78
C TYR A 64 -3.65 3.81 0.33
N GLN A 65 -4.79 3.15 0.13
CA GLN A 65 -5.83 3.07 1.16
C GLN A 65 -5.37 2.24 2.35
N VAL A 66 -4.69 1.12 2.10
CA VAL A 66 -4.13 0.27 3.15
C VAL A 66 -3.10 1.03 4.00
N ILE A 67 -2.16 1.74 3.37
CA ILE A 67 -1.16 2.54 4.09
C ILE A 67 -1.82 3.61 4.96
N ARG A 68 -2.79 4.36 4.41
CA ARG A 68 -3.53 5.37 5.18
C ARG A 68 -4.21 4.77 6.41
N ASN A 69 -4.85 3.62 6.25
CA ASN A 69 -5.52 2.94 7.35
C ASN A 69 -4.52 2.43 8.39
N LEU A 70 -3.36 1.93 7.96
CA LEU A 70 -2.29 1.52 8.87
C LEU A 70 -1.74 2.71 9.67
N ASP A 71 -1.51 3.85 9.04
CA ASP A 71 -1.05 5.07 9.72
C ASP A 71 -2.07 5.56 10.75
N ALA A 72 -3.37 5.52 10.41
CA ALA A 72 -4.45 5.86 11.34
C ALA A 72 -4.49 4.92 12.55
N VAL A 73 -4.43 3.61 12.31
CA VAL A 73 -4.41 2.58 13.36
C VAL A 73 -3.17 2.73 14.26
N GLN A 74 -2.00 3.05 13.69
CA GLN A 74 -0.79 3.33 14.48
C GLN A 74 -0.96 4.56 15.37
N GLY A 75 -1.60 5.62 14.88
CA GLY A 75 -1.91 6.80 15.68
C GLY A 75 -2.85 6.50 16.85
N GLU A 76 -3.91 5.72 16.60
CA GLU A 76 -4.86 5.27 17.64
C GLU A 76 -4.18 4.38 18.68
N LEU A 77 -3.34 3.42 18.26
CA LEU A 77 -2.57 2.56 19.16
C LEU A 77 -1.57 3.34 20.02
N ALA A 78 -0.92 4.36 19.45
CA ALA A 78 -0.01 5.23 20.20
C ALA A 78 -0.76 6.07 21.24
N ALA A 79 -1.95 6.59 20.89
CA ALA A 79 -2.80 7.31 21.84
C ALA A 79 -3.32 6.40 22.95
N GLN A 80 -3.73 5.17 22.63
CA GLN A 80 -4.16 4.16 23.60
C GLN A 80 -3.01 3.76 24.53
N ALA A 81 -1.80 3.54 24.00
CA ALA A 81 -0.64 3.21 24.82
C ALA A 81 -0.26 4.34 25.78
N GLN A 82 -0.40 5.60 25.37
CA GLN A 82 -0.20 6.74 26.26
C GLN A 82 -1.29 6.79 27.35
N GLN A 83 -2.55 6.56 27.00
CA GLN A 83 -3.65 6.51 27.97
C GLN A 83 -3.47 5.34 28.95
N ASP A 84 -3.00 4.19 28.49
CA ASP A 84 -2.72 3.03 29.33
C ASP A 84 -1.51 3.27 30.24
N ALA A 85 -0.48 3.96 29.76
CA ALA A 85 0.67 4.38 30.58
C ALA A 85 0.26 5.39 31.66
N ASP A 86 -0.59 6.35 31.30
CA ASP A 86 -1.15 7.31 32.26
C ASP A 86 -1.99 6.56 33.30
N ASN A 87 -2.90 5.68 32.88
CA ASN A 87 -3.73 4.86 33.77
C ASN A 87 -2.91 3.91 34.66
N ALA A 88 -1.81 3.33 34.16
CA ALA A 88 -0.93 2.46 34.95
C ALA A 88 -0.32 3.20 36.15
N GLY A 89 -0.20 4.52 36.08
CA GLY A 89 0.23 5.36 37.20
C GLY A 89 -0.92 5.83 38.11
N MET A 90 -2.18 5.60 37.73
CA MET A 90 -3.38 5.97 38.50
C MET A 90 -3.95 4.80 39.29
N TYR A 91 -3.67 3.56 38.89
CA TYR A 91 -4.26 2.37 39.50
C TYR A 91 -3.22 1.42 40.11
N TYR A 92 -3.56 0.82 41.25
CA TYR A 92 -2.75 -0.19 41.93
C TYR A 92 -3.56 -1.47 42.15
N THR A 93 -3.03 -2.62 41.71
CA THR A 93 -3.63 -3.93 41.96
C THR A 93 -3.13 -4.50 43.28
N ILE A 94 -4.06 -4.80 44.19
CA ILE A 94 -3.78 -5.34 45.52
C ILE A 94 -3.10 -6.72 45.42
N LYS A 95 -1.99 -6.88 46.13
CA LYS A 95 -1.21 -8.11 46.21
C LYS A 95 -1.41 -8.79 47.56
N GLN A 96 -0.85 -9.99 47.69
CA GLN A 96 -0.83 -10.69 48.97
C GLN A 96 -0.15 -9.84 50.05
N ASP A 97 -0.74 -9.82 51.24
CA ASP A 97 -0.29 -9.09 52.43
C ASP A 97 -0.34 -7.55 52.34
N ASP A 98 -0.92 -7.00 51.26
CA ASP A 98 -1.17 -5.58 51.16
C ASP A 98 -2.27 -5.11 52.14
N THR A 99 -2.10 -3.89 52.66
CA THR A 99 -3.12 -3.15 53.40
C THR A 99 -3.31 -1.79 52.77
N LEU A 100 -4.49 -1.18 52.92
CA LEU A 100 -4.70 0.21 52.43
C LEU A 100 -3.68 1.18 53.03
N TYR A 101 -3.23 0.93 54.27
CA TYR A 101 -2.21 1.74 54.91
C TYR A 101 -0.83 1.59 54.26
N SER A 102 -0.37 0.36 54.00
CA SER A 102 0.93 0.12 53.36
C SER A 102 0.94 0.68 51.94
N ILE A 103 -0.15 0.51 51.19
CA ILE A 103 -0.32 1.05 49.84
C ILE A 103 -0.31 2.58 49.87
N ALA A 104 -1.14 3.22 50.70
CA ALA A 104 -1.18 4.69 50.79
C ALA A 104 0.20 5.28 51.11
N LYS A 105 0.92 4.64 52.05
CA LYS A 105 2.28 5.05 52.43
C LYS A 105 3.28 4.91 51.28
N GLU A 106 3.24 3.81 50.54
CA GLU A 106 4.13 3.58 49.40
C GLU A 106 3.85 4.55 48.25
N GLN A 107 2.58 4.87 48.00
CA GLN A 107 2.16 5.84 46.99
C GLN A 107 2.28 7.31 47.44
N GLY A 108 2.63 7.56 48.71
CA GLY A 108 2.83 8.91 49.25
C GLY A 108 1.55 9.72 49.44
N ILE A 109 0.39 9.05 49.57
CA ILE A 109 -0.93 9.68 49.81
C ILE A 109 -1.44 9.35 51.22
N SER A 110 -2.39 10.14 51.72
CA SER A 110 -3.03 9.83 53.00
C SER A 110 -4.01 8.67 52.86
N LEU A 111 -4.23 7.90 53.93
CA LEU A 111 -5.23 6.83 53.94
C LEU A 111 -6.65 7.37 53.69
N ASP A 112 -6.95 8.56 54.21
CA ASP A 112 -8.24 9.23 54.02
C ASP A 112 -8.46 9.60 52.54
N ASP A 113 -7.42 10.12 51.88
CA ASP A 113 -7.48 10.42 50.44
C ASP A 113 -7.61 9.14 49.61
N LEU A 114 -6.88 8.08 49.95
CA LEU A 114 -7.02 6.79 49.28
C LEU A 114 -8.45 6.23 49.42
N LEU A 115 -9.08 6.35 50.59
CA LEU A 115 -10.46 5.92 50.80
C LEU A 115 -11.46 6.80 50.04
N LYS A 116 -11.24 8.12 49.98
CA LYS A 116 -12.06 9.05 49.18
C LYS A 116 -11.99 8.74 47.69
N LEU A 117 -10.81 8.36 47.17
CA LEU A 117 -10.62 7.95 45.79
C LEU A 117 -11.30 6.61 45.47
N ASN A 118 -11.58 5.79 46.49
CA ASN A 118 -12.14 4.46 46.35
C ASN A 118 -13.44 4.27 47.18
N PRO A 119 -14.51 5.04 46.89
CA PRO A 119 -15.76 4.97 47.64
C PRO A 119 -16.47 3.62 47.54
N GLN A 120 -16.09 2.77 46.58
CA GLN A 120 -16.58 1.40 46.43
C GLN A 120 -16.12 0.46 47.56
N ILE A 121 -15.13 0.84 48.37
CA ILE A 121 -14.62 0.01 49.47
C ILE A 121 -15.49 0.23 50.70
N GLU A 122 -16.51 -0.61 50.86
CA GLU A 122 -17.42 -0.57 52.01
C GLU A 122 -16.72 -0.99 53.31
N ASN A 123 -15.77 -1.92 53.24
CA ASN A 123 -15.03 -2.39 54.40
C ASN A 123 -13.50 -2.33 54.16
N PRO A 124 -12.82 -1.31 54.69
CA PRO A 124 -11.38 -1.11 54.55
C PRO A 124 -10.49 -2.27 55.06
N LYS A 125 -11.05 -3.20 55.83
CA LYS A 125 -10.33 -4.37 56.37
C LYS A 125 -10.51 -5.64 55.53
N ARG A 126 -11.33 -5.61 54.48
CA ARG A 126 -11.57 -6.76 53.59
C ARG A 126 -11.16 -6.39 52.18
N LEU A 127 -9.88 -6.56 51.89
CA LEU A 127 -9.32 -6.40 50.55
C LEU A 127 -9.17 -7.78 49.91
N LEU A 128 -9.50 -7.90 48.63
CA LEU A 128 -9.24 -9.11 47.87
C LEU A 128 -7.99 -8.90 47.00
N ILE A 129 -7.17 -9.95 46.93
CA ILE A 129 -6.02 -9.96 46.02
C ILE A 129 -6.56 -9.87 44.59
N GLY A 130 -5.99 -8.96 43.81
CA GLY A 130 -6.44 -8.67 42.44
C GLY A 130 -7.41 -7.49 42.33
N ASP A 131 -7.93 -6.97 43.44
CA ASP A 131 -8.72 -5.73 43.41
C ASP A 131 -7.88 -4.56 42.93
N VAL A 132 -8.51 -3.60 42.24
CA VAL A 132 -7.84 -2.41 41.69
C VAL A 132 -8.25 -1.18 42.49
N LEU A 133 -7.25 -0.45 42.99
CA LEU A 133 -7.40 0.81 43.72
C LEU A 133 -7.03 1.98 42.84
N ASN A 134 -7.83 3.05 42.84
CA ASN A 134 -7.42 4.35 42.35
C ASN A 134 -6.50 5.04 43.38
N ILE A 135 -5.31 5.45 42.97
CA ILE A 135 -4.28 6.05 43.81
C ILE A 135 -3.97 7.51 43.44
N LYS A 136 -4.67 8.10 42.46
CA LYS A 136 -4.51 9.51 42.03
C LYS A 136 -5.80 10.18 41.58
#